data_AF-A0A2T0TLW2-F1
#
_entry.id   AF-A0A2T0TLW2-F1
#
_cell.length_a   1.000
_cell.length_b   1.000
_cell.length_c   1.000
_cell.angle_alpha   90.00
_cell.angle_beta   90.00
_cell.angle_gamma   90.00
#
_symmetry.space_group_name_H-M   'P 1'
#
loop_
_entity.id
_entity.type
_entity.pdbx_description
1 polymer ?
#
loop_
_entity_poly.entity_id
_entity_poly.type
_entity_poly.pdbx_seq_one_letter_code
_entity_poly.pdbx_strand_id
1 'polypeptide(L)'
;MRDRPKFRVGAIVYAALSPDELTLGFGFPKEERDALVAGEPDKFSLPRESDLRFHWVHARMDALSVRELTELVVDAWLMVVPKKVGKAYLESRLPDVVP
;
A
#
# COMPACT_ATOMS: atom_id res chain seq x y z
N MET A 1 0.55 -8.70 23.81
CA MET A 1 0.91 -8.76 22.38
C MET A 1 -0.09 -7.90 21.63
N ARG A 2 0.31 -6.74 21.08
CA ARG A 2 -0.57 -6.00 20.17
C ARG A 2 -0.52 -6.72 18.82
N ASP A 3 -1.64 -7.26 18.40
CA ASP A 3 -1.75 -7.86 17.07
C ASP A 3 -1.42 -6.78 16.03
N ARG A 4 -0.66 -7.12 14.98
CA ARG A 4 -0.38 -6.19 13.88
C ARG A 4 -1.43 -6.44 12.82
N PRO A 5 -2.36 -5.50 12.55
CA PRO A 5 -3.32 -5.68 11.47
C PRO A 5 -2.58 -5.94 10.16
N LYS A 6 -2.87 -7.07 9.51
CA LYS A 6 -2.28 -7.47 8.24
C LYS A 6 -3.39 -7.80 7.26
N PHE A 7 -3.35 -7.16 6.09
CA PHE A 7 -4.28 -7.36 5.01
C PHE A 7 -3.65 -8.28 3.96
N ARG A 8 -4.43 -9.27 3.50
CA ARG A 8 -3.91 -10.38 2.72
C ARG A 8 -4.82 -10.79 1.58
N VAL A 9 -4.22 -11.28 0.50
CA VAL A 9 -4.90 -12.05 -0.54
C VAL A 9 -4.24 -13.42 -0.59
N GLY A 10 -4.98 -14.45 -0.16
CA GLY A 10 -4.40 -15.76 0.11
C GLY A 10 -3.26 -15.64 1.14
N ALA A 11 -2.05 -16.07 0.75
CA ALA A 11 -0.86 -15.99 1.59
C ALA A 11 -0.09 -14.66 1.46
N ILE A 12 -0.43 -13.80 0.49
CA ILE A 12 0.33 -12.58 0.19
C ILE A 12 -0.18 -11.43 1.05
N VAL A 13 0.70 -10.85 1.86
CA VAL A 13 0.42 -9.62 2.60
C VAL A 13 0.70 -8.43 1.68
N TYR A 14 -0.29 -7.56 1.48
CA TYR A 14 -0.13 -6.35 0.66
C TYR A 14 -0.17 -5.06 1.48
N ALA A 15 -0.67 -5.11 2.71
CA ALA A 15 -0.63 -3.99 3.64
C ALA A 15 -0.55 -4.49 5.08
N ALA A 16 0.13 -3.75 5.95
CA ALA A 16 0.22 -4.04 7.37
C ALA A 16 0.41 -2.75 8.18
N LEU A 17 -0.26 -2.67 9.33
CA LEU A 17 -0.05 -1.59 10.30
C LEU A 17 0.97 -1.99 11.36
N SER A 18 1.74 -1.02 11.81
CA SER A 18 2.54 -1.13 13.02
C SER A 18 1.63 -1.32 14.25
N PRO A 19 2.14 -1.85 15.38
CA PRO A 19 1.31 -2.08 16.58
C PRO A 19 0.70 -0.82 17.21
N ASP A 20 1.28 0.34 16.93
CA ASP A 20 0.81 1.66 17.33
C ASP A 20 -0.04 2.34 16.24
N GLU A 21 -0.25 1.67 15.10
CA GLU A 21 -1.04 2.14 13.95
C GLU A 21 -0.54 3.45 13.31
N LEU A 22 0.68 3.89 13.64
CA LEU A 22 1.26 5.13 13.09
C LEU A 22 1.95 4.91 11.75
N THR A 23 2.32 3.67 11.43
CA THR A 23 3.03 3.31 10.19
C THR A 23 2.23 2.28 9.41
N LEU A 24 1.96 2.58 8.14
CA LEU A 24 1.47 1.63 7.16
C LEU A 24 2.63 1.12 6.32
N GLY A 25 2.93 -0.17 6.39
CA GLY A 25 3.68 -0.83 5.34
C GLY A 25 2.73 -1.28 4.23
N PHE A 26 3.08 -1.04 2.97
CA PHE A 26 2.27 -1.45 1.83
C PHE A 26 3.14 -1.94 0.65
N GLY A 27 2.51 -2.72 -0.22
CA GLY A 27 3.10 -3.24 -1.44
C GLY A 27 3.51 -2.13 -2.40
N PHE A 28 4.77 -2.14 -2.86
CA PHE A 28 5.27 -1.15 -3.82
C PHE A 28 6.42 -1.71 -4.68
N PRO A 29 6.57 -1.32 -5.97
CA PRO A 29 7.69 -1.75 -6.81
C PRO A 29 9.05 -1.43 -6.17
N LYS A 30 9.99 -2.38 -6.19
CA LYS A 30 11.29 -2.20 -5.53
C LYS A 30 12.14 -1.15 -6.21
N GLU A 31 12.01 -1.09 -7.52
CA GLU A 31 12.76 -0.27 -8.44
C GLU A 31 12.37 1.22 -8.30
N GLU A 32 11.18 1.49 -7.78
CA GLU A 32 10.61 2.83 -7.68
C GLU A 32 10.61 3.38 -6.25
N ARG A 33 10.74 2.53 -5.21
CA ARG A 33 10.56 2.96 -3.81
C ARG A 33 11.57 4.02 -3.36
N ASP A 34 12.81 3.96 -3.85
CA ASP A 34 13.84 4.93 -3.48
C ASP A 34 13.49 6.33 -4.02
N ALA A 35 12.90 6.39 -5.22
CA ALA A 35 12.41 7.63 -5.81
C ALA A 35 11.19 8.17 -5.04
N LEU A 36 10.25 7.31 -4.63
CA LEU A 36 9.11 7.70 -3.80
C LEU A 36 9.56 8.32 -2.47
N VAL A 37 10.48 7.64 -1.77
CA VAL A 37 11.03 8.12 -0.49
C VAL A 37 11.81 9.42 -0.66
N ALA A 38 12.60 9.56 -1.73
CA ALA A 38 13.33 10.79 -2.01
C ALA A 38 12.41 11.97 -2.36
N GLY A 39 11.27 11.70 -3.02
CA GLY A 39 10.29 12.72 -3.41
C GLY A 39 9.47 13.25 -2.24
N GLU A 40 9.09 12.39 -1.30
CA GLU A 40 8.28 12.76 -0.14
C GLU A 40 8.80 12.10 1.16
N PRO A 41 10.00 12.48 1.64
CA PRO A 41 10.65 11.84 2.78
C PRO A 41 9.92 12.05 4.11
N ASP A 42 9.08 13.08 4.22
CA ASP A 42 8.24 13.32 5.40
C ASP A 42 7.06 12.34 5.49
N LYS A 43 6.69 11.70 4.36
CA LYS A 43 5.60 10.72 4.29
C LYS A 43 6.12 9.30 4.24
N PHE A 44 7.15 9.05 3.44
CA PHE A 44 7.60 7.71 3.12
C PHE A 44 8.99 7.39 3.67
N SER A 45 9.19 6.13 4.02
CA SER A 45 10.49 5.61 4.43
C SER A 45 10.70 4.18 3.93
N LEU A 46 11.96 3.80 3.79
CA LEU A 46 12.31 2.42 3.49
C LEU A 46 11.96 1.50 4.68
N PRO A 47 11.54 0.25 4.41
CA PRO A 47 11.43 -0.73 5.47
C PRO A 47 12.83 -1.09 5.99
N ARG A 48 12.90 -1.82 7.10
CA ARG A 48 14.19 -2.33 7.63
C ARG A 48 14.92 -3.18 6.58
N GLU A 49 16.23 -3.24 6.69
CA GLU A 49 17.12 -3.89 5.71
C GLU A 49 16.69 -5.32 5.35
N SER A 50 16.28 -6.13 6.33
CA SER A 50 15.85 -7.52 6.10
C SER A 50 14.56 -7.66 5.29
N ASP A 51 13.74 -6.61 5.23
CA ASP A 51 12.51 -6.58 4.45
C ASP A 51 12.72 -5.93 3.06
N LEU A 52 13.89 -5.34 2.78
CA LEU A 52 14.20 -4.72 1.48
C LEU A 52 14.16 -5.70 0.30
N ARG A 53 14.27 -7.01 0.56
CA ARG A 53 14.11 -8.09 -0.43
C ARG A 53 12.66 -8.28 -0.90
N PHE A 54 11.68 -7.63 -0.27
CA PHE A 54 10.28 -7.67 -0.66
C PHE A 54 9.85 -6.35 -1.32
N HIS A 55 8.66 -6.36 -1.94
CA HIS A 55 8.03 -5.20 -2.58
C HIS A 55 7.32 -4.35 -1.53
N TRP A 56 8.07 -3.62 -0.70
CA TRP A 56 7.53 -2.86 0.43
C TRP A 56 8.12 -1.45 0.54
N VAL A 57 7.28 -0.54 1.01
CA VAL A 57 7.63 0.79 1.53
C VAL A 57 6.76 1.11 2.75
N HIS A 58 7.20 2.01 3.62
CA HIS A 58 6.44 2.49 4.76
C HIS A 58 5.92 3.90 4.51
N ALA A 59 4.68 4.16 4.93
CA ALA A 59 4.10 5.49 5.03
C ALA A 59 3.74 5.85 6.47
N ARG A 60 3.88 7.12 6.79
CA ARG A 60 3.41 7.74 8.03
C ARG A 60 1.93 8.08 7.94
N MET A 61 1.12 7.52 8.84
CA MET A 61 -0.34 7.65 8.80
C MET A 61 -0.83 9.07 9.05
N ASP A 62 -0.12 9.85 9.88
CA ASP A 62 -0.45 11.24 10.20
C ASP A 62 -0.19 12.22 9.05
N ALA A 63 0.62 11.81 8.07
CA ALA A 63 1.01 12.62 6.92
C ALA A 63 0.17 12.32 5.66
N LEU A 64 -0.77 11.37 5.74
CA LEU A 64 -1.64 10.96 4.63
C LEU A 64 -3.08 11.45 4.79
N SER A 65 -3.65 11.94 3.70
CA SER A 65 -5.10 12.06 3.58
C SER A 65 -5.77 10.70 3.37
N VAL A 66 -7.07 10.60 3.66
CA VAL A 66 -7.87 9.39 3.41
C VAL A 66 -7.82 8.98 1.93
N ARG A 67 -7.75 9.95 1.02
CA ARG A 67 -7.65 9.70 -0.42
C ARG A 67 -6.31 9.05 -0.77
N GLU A 68 -5.19 9.64 -0.33
CA GLU A 68 -3.85 9.07 -0.57
C GLU A 68 -3.74 7.67 0.05
N LEU A 69 -4.19 7.50 1.30
CA LEU A 69 -4.22 6.19 1.94
C LEU A 69 -5.00 5.17 1.11
N THR A 70 -6.15 5.57 0.58
CA THR A 70 -6.98 4.71 -0.26
C THR A 70 -6.26 4.32 -1.54
N GLU A 71 -5.59 5.26 -2.21
CA GLU A 71 -4.79 5.00 -3.42
C GLU A 71 -3.68 4.00 -3.14
N LEU A 72 -2.85 4.25 -2.11
CA LEU A 72 -1.75 3.36 -1.73
C LEU A 72 -2.20 1.93 -1.40
N VAL A 73 -3.29 1.79 -0.62
CA VAL A 73 -3.82 0.47 -0.25
C VAL A 73 -4.41 -0.26 -1.44
N VAL A 74 -5.10 0.45 -2.34
CA VAL A 74 -5.67 -0.12 -3.56
C VAL A 74 -4.58 -0.55 -4.52
N ASP A 75 -3.57 0.28 -4.76
CA ASP A 75 -2.48 -0.04 -5.67
C ASP A 75 -1.68 -1.25 -5.17
N ALA A 76 -1.37 -1.29 -3.88
CA ALA A 76 -0.75 -2.46 -3.25
C ALA A 76 -1.61 -3.73 -3.39
N TRP A 77 -2.93 -3.62 -3.25
CA TRP A 77 -3.86 -4.72 -3.44
C TRP A 77 -3.91 -5.18 -4.91
N LEU A 78 -3.92 -4.25 -5.86
CA LEU A 78 -3.91 -4.53 -7.31
C LEU A 78 -2.67 -5.30 -7.76
N MET A 79 -1.55 -5.14 -7.07
CA MET A 79 -0.33 -5.93 -7.33
C MET A 79 -0.49 -7.42 -7.04
N VAL A 80 -1.42 -7.81 -6.16
CA VAL A 80 -1.50 -9.18 -5.63
C VAL A 80 -2.78 -9.91 -5.99
N VAL A 81 -3.84 -9.20 -6.40
CA VAL A 81 -5.10 -9.84 -6.80
C VAL A 81 -5.06 -10.44 -8.20
N PRO A 82 -5.93 -11.43 -8.47
CA PRO A 82 -6.19 -11.85 -9.84
C PRO A 82 -6.61 -10.67 -10.71
N LYS A 83 -6.04 -10.56 -11.92
CA LYS A 83 -6.29 -9.44 -12.86
C LYS A 83 -7.77 -9.16 -13.11
N LYS A 84 -8.61 -10.21 -13.17
CA LYS A 84 -10.07 -10.06 -13.36
C LYS A 84 -10.74 -9.32 -12.20
N VAL A 85 -10.30 -9.57 -10.96
CA VAL A 85 -10.82 -8.91 -9.76
C VAL A 85 -10.39 -7.45 -9.72
N GLY A 86 -9.10 -7.19 -9.96
CA GLY A 86 -8.58 -5.83 -10.03
C GLY A 86 -9.28 -4.99 -11.11
N LYS A 87 -9.49 -5.57 -12.30
CA LYS A 87 -10.23 -4.93 -13.39
C LYS A 87 -11.67 -4.59 -12.98
N ALA A 88 -12.42 -5.56 -12.45
CA ALA A 88 -13.80 -5.34 -12.03
C ALA A 88 -13.92 -4.26 -10.94
N TYR A 89 -12.97 -4.22 -10.01
CA TYR A 89 -12.93 -3.20 -8.97
C TYR A 89 -12.71 -1.80 -9.54
N LEU A 90 -11.74 -1.65 -10.44
CA LEU A 90 -11.45 -0.38 -11.11
C LEU A 90 -12.65 0.09 -11.94
N GLU A 91 -13.32 -0.82 -12.65
CA GLU A 91 -14.56 -0.53 -13.38
C GLU A 91 -15.68 -0.04 -12.46
N SER A 92 -15.86 -0.65 -11.28
CA SER A 92 -16.85 -0.19 -10.29
C SER A 92 -16.53 1.16 -9.63
N ARG A 93 -15.29 1.64 -9.78
CA ARG A 93 -14.83 2.94 -9.25
C ARG A 93 -14.91 4.06 -10.27
N LEU A 94 -15.14 3.76 -11.55
CA LEU A 94 -15.38 4.79 -12.53
C LEU A 94 -16.65 5.53 -12.12
N PRO A 95 -16.65 6.88 -12.12
CA PRO A 95 -17.89 7.62 -11.91
C PRO A 95 -18.90 7.15 -12.97
N ASP A 96 -20.19 7.10 -12.63
CA ASP A 96 -21.24 6.83 -13.61
C ASP A 96 -21.04 7.76 -14.80
N VAL A 97 -20.52 7.22 -15.91
CA VAL A 97 -20.50 7.93 -17.18
C VAL A 97 -21.93 7.83 -17.69
N VAL A 98 -22.76 8.77 -17.24
CA VAL A 98 -24.09 8.96 -17.81
C VAL A 98 -23.88 9.37 -19.28
N PRO A 99 -24.46 8.64 -20.24
CA PRO A 99 -24.27 8.91 -21.67
C PRO A 99 -24.82 10.28 -22.10
#